data_AF-A0A976JGR7-F1
#
_entry.id   AF-A0A976JGR7-F1
#
_cell.length_a   1.000
_cell.length_b   1.000
_cell.length_c   1.000
_cell.angle_alpha   90.00
_cell.angle_beta   90.00
_cell.angle_gamma   90.00
#
_symmetry.space_group_name_H-M   'P 1'
#
loop_
_entity.id
_entity.type
_entity.pdbx_description
1 polymer ?
#
loop_
_entity_poly.entity_id
_entity_poly.type
_entity_poly.pdbx_seq_one_letter_code
_entity_poly.pdbx_strand_id
1 'polypeptide(L)'
;MKRSLLPLALVLMLVPQVLIAASCPTKSTEQWLEWFEEKAKLMSRNVDTYEKEVIEYAKDCGPTWNLKGLSTCSQRLVVSAQARAKRADAARKGSMGWEMSDKEYGDRMAKEFKTLPPELKDGLPKNYREIAKQKGWKVLQYRSRTVPNPPNRSFARVLIVVEGDKDDKYIQFTVSDDPSNPDKPEQLIDYLSVEHNKNNPGKNPQIHFAQFWRDQNGKNPRNKLDISRNNSHGHMTHDSCYSCHPNGVRELSPEPGSYSKEDADTYAYLKKKMGGYGKIEFNGALTPEAYGAPMGKEQGCTKCHNNFEGTHLQSRGALNYRTEKSHIAHKMNADFSMPVTSLDPEKELQKTIDQIPYLLSDAELKKFQAGIRGVGQEEKNEWAIDKLKELGKIDAAKHKQLKFVLNGHPNYPNCLGEPDCFIGIKKTYQKMNGDLRNTSQYADNNVEYYMEKCTPEYLIPNTNPTAVEDGSRSNEGGFFNSIMNFFGAGEGSTGSQQ
;
A
#
# COMPACT_ATOMS: atom_id res chain seq x y z
N MET A 1 79.07 23.55 34.00
CA MET A 1 79.29 22.47 33.00
C MET A 1 77.99 22.21 32.26
N LYS A 2 77.99 22.43 30.94
CA LYS A 2 76.86 22.19 30.03
C LYS A 2 76.74 20.69 29.75
N ARG A 3 75.57 20.09 29.90
CA ARG A 3 75.14 18.94 29.07
C ARG A 3 73.64 19.05 28.76
N SER A 4 73.42 19.13 27.45
CA SER A 4 72.15 19.13 26.73
C SER A 4 71.63 17.69 26.64
N LEU A 5 70.33 17.48 26.81
CA LEU A 5 69.63 16.26 26.41
C LEU A 5 68.38 16.64 25.63
N LEU A 6 68.32 16.10 24.40
CA LEU A 6 67.31 16.31 23.37
C LEU A 6 65.90 15.83 23.78
N PRO A 7 64.84 16.39 23.18
CA PRO A 7 63.52 15.76 23.16
C PRO A 7 63.47 14.68 22.07
N LEU A 8 63.04 13.47 22.44
CA LEU A 8 62.74 12.39 21.52
C LEU A 8 61.43 12.72 20.79
N ALA A 9 61.53 13.09 19.50
CA ALA A 9 60.38 13.29 18.64
C ALA A 9 59.78 11.91 18.25
N LEU A 10 58.57 11.65 18.73
CA LEU A 10 57.75 10.50 18.34
C LEU A 10 57.18 10.78 16.94
N VAL A 11 57.86 10.31 15.90
CA VAL A 11 57.34 10.30 14.52
C VAL A 11 56.32 9.17 14.43
N LEU A 12 55.03 9.49 14.61
CA LEU A 12 53.94 8.63 14.19
C LEU A 12 54.02 8.49 12.66
N MET A 13 54.45 7.32 12.17
CA MET A 13 54.31 6.97 10.77
C MET A 13 52.81 6.84 10.44
N LEU A 14 52.23 7.90 9.90
CA LEU A 14 50.99 7.84 9.13
C LEU A 14 51.31 7.03 7.86
N VAL A 15 51.15 5.71 7.92
CA VAL A 15 51.02 4.90 6.71
C VAL A 15 49.75 5.39 6.02
N PRO A 16 49.80 5.95 4.81
CA PRO A 16 48.59 6.23 4.06
C PRO A 16 47.95 4.87 3.82
N GLN A 17 46.85 4.59 4.53
CA GLN A 17 45.96 3.54 4.11
C GLN A 17 45.47 3.95 2.73
N VAL A 18 46.10 3.38 1.71
CA VAL A 18 45.54 3.35 0.36
C VAL A 18 44.23 2.61 0.54
N LEU A 19 43.15 3.37 0.72
CA LEU A 19 41.79 2.88 0.60
C LEU A 19 41.74 2.27 -0.79
N ILE A 20 41.83 0.95 -0.86
CA ILE A 20 41.51 0.18 -2.06
C ILE A 20 40.02 0.42 -2.27
N ALA A 21 39.69 1.53 -2.93
CA ALA A 21 38.37 1.72 -3.49
C ALA A 21 38.15 0.50 -4.38
N ALA A 22 37.10 -0.28 -4.10
CA ALA A 22 36.79 -1.46 -4.88
C ALA A 22 36.69 -1.02 -6.35
N SER A 23 37.69 -1.40 -7.14
CA SER A 23 37.79 -0.99 -8.53
C SER A 23 36.68 -1.70 -9.29
N CYS A 24 35.81 -0.94 -9.95
CA CYS A 24 34.79 -1.51 -10.82
C CYS A 24 35.43 -2.51 -11.80
N PRO A 25 35.00 -3.78 -11.85
CA PRO A 25 35.64 -4.77 -12.70
C PRO A 25 35.47 -4.42 -14.18
N THR A 26 36.53 -4.65 -14.95
CA THR A 26 36.50 -4.51 -16.41
C THR A 26 35.61 -5.59 -17.02
N LYS A 27 34.37 -5.22 -17.37
CA LYS A 27 33.38 -6.08 -18.04
C LYS A 27 32.93 -5.46 -19.37
N SER A 28 32.70 -6.30 -20.36
CA SER A 28 32.01 -5.90 -21.60
C SER A 28 30.55 -5.53 -21.30
N THR A 29 29.85 -4.94 -22.27
CA THR A 29 28.43 -4.63 -22.13
C THR A 29 27.60 -5.91 -21.92
N GLU A 30 27.90 -6.97 -22.66
CA GLU A 30 27.27 -8.28 -22.58
C GLU A 30 27.50 -8.91 -21.19
N GLN A 31 28.73 -8.86 -20.68
CA GLN A 31 29.06 -9.36 -19.35
C GLN A 31 28.35 -8.58 -18.22
N TRP A 32 28.05 -7.30 -18.43
CA TRP A 32 27.21 -6.54 -17.49
C TRP A 32 25.75 -6.93 -17.58
N LEU A 33 25.22 -7.15 -18.79
CA LEU A 33 23.85 -7.63 -18.97
C LEU A 33 23.63 -9.00 -18.34
N GLU A 34 24.56 -9.93 -18.53
CA GLU A 34 24.57 -11.24 -17.86
C GLU A 34 24.57 -11.09 -16.33
N TRP A 35 25.38 -10.16 -15.81
CA TRP A 35 25.42 -9.87 -14.37
C TRP A 35 24.08 -9.29 -13.88
N PHE A 36 23.48 -8.34 -14.59
CA PHE A 36 22.17 -7.79 -14.21
C PHE A 36 21.09 -8.87 -14.22
N GLU A 37 21.08 -9.75 -15.23
CA GLU A 37 20.12 -10.85 -15.31
C GLU A 37 20.31 -11.86 -14.17
N GLU A 38 21.55 -12.21 -13.84
CA GLU A 38 21.90 -13.07 -12.71
C GLU A 38 21.39 -12.45 -11.40
N LYS A 39 21.69 -11.17 -11.14
CA LYS A 39 21.23 -10.48 -9.93
C LYS A 39 19.72 -10.30 -9.89
N ALA A 40 19.07 -10.06 -11.02
CA ALA A 40 17.62 -10.03 -11.12
C ALA A 40 17.01 -11.39 -10.71
N LYS A 41 17.57 -12.51 -11.19
CA LYS A 41 17.14 -13.88 -10.80
C LYS A 41 17.37 -14.15 -9.31
N LEU A 42 18.50 -13.72 -8.76
CA LEU A 42 18.82 -13.90 -7.35
C LEU A 42 17.90 -13.06 -6.44
N MET A 43 17.66 -11.80 -6.80
CA MET A 43 16.76 -10.92 -6.07
C MET A 43 15.28 -11.32 -6.20
N SER A 44 14.86 -11.95 -7.29
CA SER A 44 13.48 -12.41 -7.50
C SER A 44 13.14 -13.65 -6.68
N ARG A 45 14.15 -14.46 -6.30
CA ARG A 45 14.02 -15.66 -5.45
C ARG A 45 14.03 -15.37 -3.95
N ASN A 46 13.98 -14.09 -3.58
CA ASN A 46 13.70 -13.62 -2.22
C ASN A 46 14.79 -13.96 -1.19
N VAL A 47 16.02 -13.53 -1.48
CA VAL A 47 17.16 -13.62 -0.56
C VAL A 47 17.71 -12.22 -0.32
N ASP A 48 17.58 -11.71 0.92
CA ASP A 48 18.08 -10.39 1.35
C ASP A 48 19.62 -10.22 1.16
N THR A 49 20.32 -11.30 0.81
CA THR A 49 21.78 -11.37 0.70
C THR A 49 22.36 -10.51 -0.43
N TYR A 50 21.63 -10.32 -1.54
CA TYR A 50 22.21 -9.71 -2.76
C TYR A 50 22.01 -8.19 -2.86
N GLU A 51 21.19 -7.61 -1.99
CA GLU A 51 20.87 -6.17 -2.03
C GLU A 51 22.11 -5.32 -1.79
N LYS A 52 22.95 -5.72 -0.82
CA LYS A 52 24.19 -5.02 -0.51
C LYS A 52 25.16 -5.03 -1.68
N GLU A 53 25.33 -6.20 -2.31
CA GLU A 53 26.22 -6.36 -3.47
C GLU A 53 25.75 -5.45 -4.63
N VAL A 54 24.46 -5.46 -4.95
CA VAL A 54 23.91 -4.58 -6.01
C VAL A 54 24.14 -3.09 -5.69
N ILE A 55 23.94 -2.69 -4.43
CA ILE A 55 24.15 -1.30 -3.99
C ILE A 55 25.64 -0.90 -4.07
N GLU A 56 26.54 -1.77 -3.65
CA GLU A 56 27.99 -1.55 -3.72
C GLU A 56 28.47 -1.43 -5.17
N TYR A 57 28.07 -2.36 -6.04
CA TYR A 57 28.35 -2.26 -7.47
C TYR A 57 27.76 -0.99 -8.09
N ALA A 58 26.55 -0.56 -7.70
CA ALA A 58 25.99 0.68 -8.21
C ALA A 58 26.81 1.91 -7.82
N LYS A 59 27.39 1.90 -6.61
CA LYS A 59 28.27 2.96 -6.14
C LYS A 59 29.60 2.98 -6.90
N ASP A 60 30.20 1.81 -7.11
CA ASP A 60 31.56 1.71 -7.66
C ASP A 60 31.56 1.70 -9.20
N CYS A 61 30.52 1.15 -9.83
CA CYS A 61 30.39 0.96 -11.28
C CYS A 61 29.33 1.83 -11.96
N GLY A 62 28.57 2.65 -11.22
CA GLY A 62 27.56 3.54 -11.79
C GLY A 62 28.05 4.38 -12.98
N PRO A 63 29.23 5.03 -12.89
CA PRO A 63 29.81 5.77 -14.03
C PRO A 63 30.09 4.88 -15.24
N THR A 64 30.65 3.68 -15.05
CA THR A 64 30.91 2.71 -16.11
C THR A 64 29.62 2.25 -16.78
N TRP A 65 28.57 1.99 -16.01
CA TRP A 65 27.25 1.67 -16.56
C TRP A 65 26.71 2.82 -17.38
N ASN A 66 26.85 4.06 -16.92
CA ASN A 66 26.41 5.23 -17.66
C ASN A 66 27.17 5.42 -18.98
N LEU A 67 28.49 5.31 -18.96
CA LEU A 67 29.32 5.39 -20.17
C LEU A 67 29.00 4.29 -21.19
N LYS A 68 28.55 3.12 -20.73
CA LYS A 68 28.13 2.00 -21.58
C LYS A 68 26.64 2.00 -21.96
N GLY A 69 25.88 3.03 -21.59
CA GLY A 69 24.43 3.09 -21.86
C GLY A 69 23.58 2.10 -21.06
N LEU A 70 24.12 1.54 -19.96
CA LEU A 70 23.49 0.54 -19.12
C LEU A 70 22.69 1.13 -17.95
N SER A 71 22.70 2.45 -17.73
CA SER A 71 22.02 3.11 -16.61
C SER A 71 20.54 2.75 -16.53
N THR A 72 19.84 2.73 -17.67
CA THR A 72 18.41 2.42 -17.73
C THR A 72 18.14 0.95 -17.36
N CYS A 73 19.06 0.05 -17.70
CA CYS A 73 18.98 -1.37 -17.41
C CYS A 73 19.20 -1.65 -15.91
N SER A 74 20.18 -1.00 -15.27
CA SER A 74 20.47 -1.20 -13.85
C SER A 74 19.48 -0.52 -12.91
N GLN A 75 18.81 0.55 -13.37
CA GLN A 75 18.02 1.44 -12.52
C GLN A 75 17.02 0.70 -11.62
N ARG A 76 16.19 -0.19 -12.17
CA ARG A 76 15.13 -0.88 -11.40
C ARG A 76 15.71 -1.84 -10.38
N LEU A 77 16.77 -2.56 -10.75
CA LEU A 77 17.45 -3.48 -9.87
C LEU A 77 18.07 -2.74 -8.67
N VAL A 78 18.75 -1.62 -8.93
CA VAL A 78 19.37 -0.78 -7.89
C VAL A 78 18.33 -0.15 -6.97
N VAL A 79 17.26 0.43 -7.53
CA VAL A 79 16.18 1.04 -6.75
C VAL A 79 15.50 0.00 -5.85
N SER A 80 15.26 -1.22 -6.37
CA SER A 80 14.72 -2.33 -5.58
C SER A 80 15.66 -2.72 -4.45
N ALA A 81 16.95 -2.89 -4.73
CA ALA A 81 17.94 -3.24 -3.71
C ALA A 81 18.00 -2.19 -2.59
N GLN A 82 17.99 -0.90 -2.95
CA GLN A 82 17.96 0.21 -1.99
C GLN A 82 16.69 0.22 -1.14
N ALA A 83 15.50 0.04 -1.75
CA ALA A 83 14.24 0.04 -1.03
C ALA A 83 14.13 -1.16 -0.06
N ARG A 84 14.65 -2.32 -0.43
CA ARG A 84 14.70 -3.49 0.46
C ARG A 84 15.71 -3.29 1.59
N ALA A 85 16.90 -2.76 1.31
CA ALA A 85 17.90 -2.45 2.33
C ALA A 85 17.41 -1.40 3.34
N LYS A 86 16.76 -0.32 2.85
CA LYS A 86 16.09 0.69 3.71
C LYS A 86 15.04 0.06 4.62
N ARG A 87 14.21 -0.82 4.08
CA ARG A 87 13.18 -1.51 4.85
C ARG A 87 13.76 -2.48 5.87
N ALA A 88 14.81 -3.23 5.53
CA ALA A 88 15.50 -4.10 6.47
C ALA A 88 16.10 -3.29 7.63
N ASP A 89 16.71 -2.15 7.32
CA ASP A 89 17.22 -1.23 8.34
C ASP A 89 16.12 -0.63 9.21
N ALA A 90 15.04 -0.15 8.57
CA ALA A 90 13.86 0.38 9.23
C ALA A 90 13.21 -0.66 10.16
N ALA A 91 13.11 -1.91 9.74
CA ALA A 91 12.56 -3.00 10.56
C ALA A 91 13.38 -3.21 11.85
N ARG A 92 14.72 -3.16 11.77
CA ARG A 92 15.59 -3.18 12.96
C ARG A 92 15.38 -2.00 13.90
N LYS A 93 14.90 -0.87 13.37
CA LYS A 93 14.56 0.35 14.11
C LYS A 93 13.08 0.43 14.52
N GLY A 94 12.33 -0.66 14.41
CA GLY A 94 10.92 -0.71 14.81
C GLY A 94 9.95 -0.16 13.76
N SER A 95 10.25 -0.31 12.48
CA SER A 95 9.28 -0.12 11.39
C SER A 95 8.38 -1.33 11.21
N MET A 96 7.14 -1.10 10.78
CA MET A 96 6.19 -2.16 10.48
C MET A 96 5.91 -2.36 8.99
N GLY A 97 6.87 -2.01 8.15
CA GLY A 97 6.78 -2.27 6.71
C GLY A 97 7.16 -1.08 5.83
N TRP A 98 7.34 0.10 6.44
CA TRP A 98 7.89 1.29 5.81
C TRP A 98 9.38 1.12 5.47
N GLU A 99 9.88 1.98 4.60
CA GLU A 99 11.31 2.18 4.31
C GLU A 99 12.00 3.09 5.34
N MET A 100 11.32 3.38 6.45
CA MET A 100 11.80 4.16 7.60
C MET A 100 11.18 3.65 8.90
N SER A 101 11.74 3.99 10.05
CA SER A 101 11.17 3.65 11.36
C SER A 101 9.83 4.36 11.60
N ASP A 102 8.96 3.80 12.45
CA ASP A 102 7.71 4.46 12.87
C ASP A 102 7.99 5.82 13.53
N LYS A 103 9.12 5.94 14.23
CA LYS A 103 9.58 7.22 14.80
C LYS A 103 9.87 8.25 13.72
N GLU A 104 10.69 7.90 12.73
CA GLU A 104 11.02 8.79 11.60
C GLU A 104 9.76 9.19 10.82
N TYR A 105 8.85 8.24 10.59
CA TYR A 105 7.56 8.52 9.96
C TYR A 105 6.75 9.56 10.76
N GLY A 106 6.58 9.34 12.07
CA GLY A 106 5.86 10.26 12.94
C GLY A 106 6.50 11.64 13.11
N ASP A 107 7.84 11.73 12.98
CA ASP A 107 8.58 12.99 13.01
C ASP A 107 8.42 13.80 11.71
N ARG A 108 8.27 13.12 10.56
CA ARG A 108 8.00 13.76 9.27
C ARG A 108 6.56 14.24 9.11
N MET A 109 5.62 13.62 9.82
CA MET A 109 4.22 14.02 9.79
C MET A 109 4.01 15.37 10.50
N ALA A 110 3.49 16.33 9.75
CA ALA A 110 3.03 17.60 10.30
C ALA A 110 1.96 17.37 11.38
N LYS A 111 1.90 18.26 12.38
CA LYS A 111 1.09 18.07 13.60
C LYS A 111 -0.40 17.89 13.28
N GLU A 112 -0.90 18.61 12.29
CA GLU A 112 -2.28 18.56 11.82
C GLU A 112 -2.69 17.19 11.27
N PHE A 113 -1.75 16.40 10.73
CA PHE A 113 -2.02 15.05 10.22
C PHE A 113 -2.03 13.98 11.30
N LYS A 114 -1.71 14.35 12.55
CA LYS A 114 -1.67 13.47 13.71
C LYS A 114 -2.50 13.99 14.89
N THR A 115 -3.43 14.91 14.63
CA THR A 115 -4.30 15.52 15.65
C THR A 115 -5.76 15.33 15.27
N LEU A 116 -6.58 14.86 16.23
CA LEU A 116 -8.03 14.78 16.05
C LEU A 116 -8.67 16.17 16.06
N PRO A 117 -9.80 16.37 15.35
CA PRO A 117 -10.61 17.57 15.52
C PRO A 117 -10.93 17.85 16.99
N PRO A 118 -10.99 19.13 17.44
CA PRO A 118 -11.25 19.47 18.84
C PRO A 118 -12.51 18.83 19.43
N GLU A 119 -13.55 18.65 18.61
CA GLU A 119 -14.82 18.02 18.99
C GLU A 119 -14.68 16.51 19.29
N LEU A 120 -13.60 15.89 18.79
CA LEU A 120 -13.29 14.47 18.94
C LEU A 120 -12.07 14.22 19.86
N LYS A 121 -11.56 15.28 20.51
CA LYS A 121 -10.33 15.21 21.33
C LYS A 121 -10.44 14.26 22.52
N ASP A 122 -11.66 14.00 22.99
CA ASP A 122 -11.96 13.14 24.13
C ASP A 122 -12.52 11.77 23.71
N GLY A 123 -12.52 11.45 22.41
CA GLY A 123 -13.11 10.23 21.84
C GLY A 123 -14.37 10.53 21.00
N LEU A 124 -15.23 9.51 20.84
CA LEU A 124 -16.50 9.66 20.12
C LEU A 124 -17.57 10.21 21.08
N PRO A 125 -18.03 11.47 20.94
CA PRO A 125 -19.07 12.02 21.81
C PRO A 125 -20.42 11.35 21.52
N LYS A 126 -21.32 11.27 22.51
CA LYS A 126 -22.64 10.63 22.34
C LYS A 126 -23.49 11.29 21.23
N ASN A 127 -23.36 12.61 21.07
CA ASN A 127 -24.05 13.42 20.07
C ASN A 127 -23.21 13.65 18.79
N TYR A 128 -22.36 12.68 18.40
CA TYR A 128 -21.47 12.82 17.25
C TYR A 128 -22.21 13.08 15.94
N ARG A 129 -23.44 12.56 15.77
CA ARG A 129 -24.25 12.79 14.56
C ARG A 129 -24.74 14.24 14.48
N GLU A 130 -25.16 14.82 15.60
CA GLU A 130 -25.56 16.22 15.68
C GLU A 130 -24.38 17.16 15.41
N ILE A 131 -23.22 16.87 16.02
CA ILE A 131 -21.96 17.60 15.78
C ILE A 131 -21.59 17.53 14.30
N ALA A 132 -21.60 16.33 13.72
CA ALA A 132 -21.28 16.13 12.32
C ALA A 132 -22.24 16.90 11.40
N LYS A 133 -23.54 16.85 11.67
CA LYS A 133 -24.55 17.61 10.92
C LYS A 133 -24.30 19.11 10.97
N GLN A 134 -24.00 19.66 12.16
CA GLN A 134 -23.69 21.09 12.34
C GLN A 134 -22.41 21.50 11.61
N LYS A 135 -21.40 20.61 11.56
CA LYS A 135 -20.10 20.84 10.94
C LYS A 135 -20.05 20.49 9.45
N GLY A 136 -21.13 19.92 8.90
CA GLY A 136 -21.16 19.40 7.54
C GLY A 136 -20.31 18.14 7.32
N TRP A 137 -19.91 17.45 8.39
CA TRP A 137 -19.14 16.21 8.29
C TRP A 137 -20.01 15.04 7.81
N LYS A 138 -19.38 14.09 7.12
CA LYS A 138 -20.04 12.86 6.68
C LYS A 138 -19.86 11.79 7.75
N VAL A 139 -20.94 11.04 8.02
CA VAL A 139 -20.94 9.97 9.04
C VAL A 139 -21.48 8.70 8.41
N LEU A 140 -20.79 7.59 8.64
CA LEU A 140 -21.21 6.26 8.26
C LEU A 140 -21.00 5.31 9.44
N GLN A 141 -22.08 4.72 9.93
CA GLN A 141 -22.04 3.62 10.89
C GLN A 141 -22.27 2.30 10.16
N TYR A 142 -21.35 1.36 10.36
CA TYR A 142 -21.39 0.08 9.65
C TYR A 142 -20.65 -1.00 10.43
N ARG A 143 -20.72 -2.23 9.92
CA ARG A 143 -19.92 -3.35 10.42
C ARG A 143 -18.84 -3.69 9.39
N SER A 144 -17.58 -3.67 9.82
CA SER A 144 -16.45 -4.19 9.04
C SER A 144 -16.69 -5.66 8.72
N ARG A 145 -16.36 -6.07 7.51
CA ARG A 145 -16.56 -7.46 7.13
C ARG A 145 -15.58 -8.39 7.84
N THR A 146 -14.31 -7.99 7.98
CA THR A 146 -13.22 -8.99 8.07
C THR A 146 -12.16 -8.73 9.10
N VAL A 147 -11.86 -7.47 9.42
CA VAL A 147 -10.84 -7.13 10.42
C VAL A 147 -11.54 -6.67 11.70
N PRO A 148 -11.56 -7.49 12.76
CA PRO A 148 -12.01 -7.05 14.07
C PRO A 148 -10.95 -6.14 14.72
N ASN A 149 -11.37 -5.07 15.40
CA ASN A 149 -10.45 -4.15 16.05
C ASN A 149 -10.20 -4.57 17.51
N PRO A 150 -8.96 -4.47 18.02
CA PRO A 150 -8.65 -4.70 19.43
C PRO A 150 -9.27 -3.59 20.33
N PRO A 151 -9.42 -3.86 21.64
CA PRO A 151 -9.10 -5.12 22.32
C PRO A 151 -10.23 -6.16 22.22
N ASN A 152 -11.46 -5.74 21.99
CA ASN A 152 -12.64 -6.61 22.12
C ASN A 152 -13.02 -7.38 20.85
N ARG A 153 -12.23 -7.24 19.78
CA ARG A 153 -12.49 -7.81 18.45
C ARG A 153 -13.82 -7.34 17.84
N SER A 154 -14.24 -6.12 18.11
CA SER A 154 -15.45 -5.54 17.53
C SER A 154 -15.31 -5.38 16.02
N PHE A 155 -16.38 -5.63 15.27
CA PHE A 155 -16.50 -5.28 13.85
C PHE A 155 -17.29 -3.99 13.62
N ALA A 156 -17.98 -3.45 14.63
CA ALA A 156 -18.77 -2.24 14.48
C ALA A 156 -17.88 -0.99 14.43
N ARG A 157 -18.21 -0.08 13.50
CA ARG A 157 -17.44 1.13 13.18
C ARG A 157 -18.35 2.34 13.07
N VAL A 158 -17.83 3.49 13.49
CA VAL A 158 -18.33 4.81 13.10
C VAL A 158 -17.21 5.53 12.36
N LEU A 159 -17.40 5.77 11.07
CA LEU A 159 -16.49 6.55 10.25
C LEU A 159 -17.02 7.98 10.12
N ILE A 160 -16.19 8.94 10.52
CA ILE A 160 -16.44 10.38 10.36
C ILE A 160 -15.44 10.89 9.32
N VAL A 161 -15.93 11.63 8.33
CA VAL A 161 -15.09 12.27 7.32
C VAL A 161 -15.20 13.79 7.45
N VAL A 162 -14.05 14.41 7.67
CA VAL A 162 -13.89 15.85 7.81
C VAL A 162 -13.15 16.36 6.59
N GLU A 163 -13.87 17.05 5.73
CA GLU A 163 -13.34 17.59 4.47
C GLU A 163 -12.75 18.97 4.72
N GLY A 164 -11.52 19.17 4.26
CA GLY A 164 -10.79 20.42 4.44
C GLY A 164 -10.21 20.93 3.13
N ASP A 165 -9.79 22.19 3.14
CA ASP A 165 -9.13 22.77 1.97
C ASP A 165 -7.81 22.07 1.67
N LYS A 166 -7.01 21.84 2.72
CA LYS A 166 -5.69 21.20 2.68
C LYS A 166 -5.77 19.68 2.59
N ASP A 167 -6.65 19.05 3.35
CA ASP A 167 -6.72 17.59 3.46
C ASP A 167 -8.11 17.11 3.80
N ASP A 168 -8.40 15.86 3.42
CA ASP A 168 -9.55 15.12 3.89
C ASP A 168 -9.12 14.18 5.02
N LYS A 169 -9.83 14.22 6.17
CA LYS A 169 -9.57 13.36 7.33
C LYS A 169 -10.64 12.29 7.44
N TYR A 170 -10.22 11.04 7.47
CA TYR A 170 -11.04 9.86 7.70
C TYR A 170 -10.75 9.32 9.10
N ILE A 171 -11.74 9.41 9.98
CA ILE A 171 -11.61 9.12 11.41
C ILE A 171 -12.58 7.99 11.75
N GLN A 172 -12.04 6.79 11.95
CA GLN A 172 -12.83 5.60 12.22
C GLN A 172 -12.72 5.21 13.69
N PHE A 173 -13.84 5.29 14.39
CA PHE A 173 -13.99 4.80 15.75
C PHE A 173 -14.44 3.35 15.74
N THR A 174 -13.75 2.52 16.52
CA THR A 174 -14.30 1.23 16.95
C THR A 174 -15.41 1.50 17.96
N VAL A 175 -16.57 0.87 17.79
CA VAL A 175 -17.69 0.92 18.76
C VAL A 175 -18.08 -0.49 19.14
N SER A 176 -18.79 -0.67 20.27
CA SER A 176 -19.18 -2.02 20.70
C SER A 176 -20.05 -2.70 19.65
N ASP A 177 -19.77 -3.97 19.44
CA ASP A 177 -20.55 -4.86 18.58
C ASP A 177 -21.35 -5.87 19.43
N ASP A 178 -21.22 -5.77 20.76
CA ASP A 178 -21.94 -6.57 21.74
C ASP A 178 -23.35 -6.00 21.93
N PRO A 179 -24.41 -6.71 21.48
CA PRO A 179 -25.78 -6.23 21.62
C PRO A 179 -26.24 -6.17 23.09
N SER A 180 -25.60 -6.91 24.00
CA SER A 180 -25.89 -6.88 25.44
C SER A 180 -25.20 -5.71 26.15
N ASN A 181 -24.15 -5.15 25.55
CA ASN A 181 -23.40 -4.02 26.08
C ASN A 181 -22.95 -3.07 24.94
N PRO A 182 -23.90 -2.32 24.32
CA PRO A 182 -23.59 -1.42 23.22
C PRO A 182 -22.70 -0.23 23.62
N ASP A 183 -22.63 0.07 24.92
CA ASP A 183 -21.79 1.13 25.49
C ASP A 183 -20.42 0.61 25.95
N LYS A 184 -20.09 -0.66 25.69
CA LYS A 184 -18.80 -1.24 26.05
C LYS A 184 -17.68 -0.37 25.48
N PRO A 185 -16.75 0.11 26.34
CA PRO A 185 -15.63 0.91 25.88
C PRO A 185 -14.78 0.17 24.85
N GLU A 186 -14.53 0.83 23.74
CA GLU A 186 -13.55 0.43 22.73
C GLU A 186 -12.40 1.44 22.72
N GLN A 187 -11.22 1.01 22.29
CA GLN A 187 -10.01 1.83 22.43
C GLN A 187 -9.51 2.40 21.11
N LEU A 188 -9.46 1.57 20.06
CA LEU A 188 -8.83 1.95 18.80
C LEU A 188 -9.63 2.99 18.03
N ILE A 189 -8.92 4.01 17.53
CA ILE A 189 -9.35 4.96 16.51
C ILE A 189 -8.33 4.87 15.37
N ASP A 190 -8.79 4.50 14.19
CA ASP A 190 -7.99 4.54 12.97
C ASP A 190 -8.13 5.94 12.36
N TYR A 191 -7.01 6.56 12.03
CA TYR A 191 -6.97 7.90 11.45
C TYR A 191 -6.17 7.90 10.17
N LEU A 192 -6.76 8.50 9.16
CA LEU A 192 -6.20 8.63 7.84
C LEU A 192 -6.40 10.07 7.39
N SER A 193 -5.38 10.71 6.86
CA SER A 193 -5.49 12.00 6.18
C SER A 193 -4.94 11.88 4.76
N VAL A 194 -5.67 12.47 3.80
CA VAL A 194 -5.25 12.58 2.40
C VAL A 194 -5.04 14.06 2.10
N GLU A 195 -3.78 14.47 1.96
CA GLU A 195 -3.41 15.83 1.62
C GLU A 195 -3.69 16.11 0.14
N HIS A 196 -4.43 17.18 -0.10
CA HIS A 196 -4.71 17.69 -1.44
C HIS A 196 -3.51 18.44 -1.99
N ASN A 197 -3.02 18.05 -3.17
CA ASN A 197 -2.01 18.82 -3.89
C ASN A 197 -2.61 19.93 -4.77
N LYS A 198 -3.60 20.67 -4.23
CA LYS A 198 -4.25 21.79 -4.95
C LYS A 198 -3.25 22.85 -5.41
N ASN A 199 -2.21 23.09 -4.62
CA ASN A 199 -1.19 24.11 -4.91
C ASN A 199 -0.04 23.59 -5.80
N ASN A 200 -0.02 22.29 -6.12
CA ASN A 200 0.99 21.66 -6.96
C ASN A 200 0.31 20.77 -8.00
N PRO A 201 -0.40 21.36 -8.99
CA PRO A 201 -1.02 20.59 -10.06
C PRO A 201 0.04 19.72 -10.75
N GLY A 202 -0.17 18.41 -10.74
CA GLY A 202 0.79 17.40 -11.22
C GLY A 202 1.43 16.55 -10.12
N LYS A 203 1.31 16.91 -8.84
CA LYS A 203 1.70 16.05 -7.72
C LYS A 203 0.53 15.20 -7.24
N ASN A 204 0.76 13.89 -7.14
CA ASN A 204 -0.17 12.91 -6.56
C ASN A 204 -0.49 13.22 -5.09
N PRO A 205 -1.76 13.14 -4.61
CA PRO A 205 -2.11 13.35 -3.21
C PRO A 205 -1.23 12.56 -2.23
N GLN A 206 -0.96 13.09 -1.04
CA GLN A 206 -0.18 12.38 -0.02
C GLN A 206 -1.07 11.74 1.04
N ILE A 207 -0.69 10.57 1.54
CA ILE A 207 -1.40 9.86 2.60
C ILE A 207 -0.61 9.81 3.90
N HIS A 208 -1.34 10.10 4.97
CA HIS A 208 -0.82 10.08 6.33
C HIS A 208 -1.68 9.17 7.20
N PHE A 209 -1.03 8.24 7.88
CA PHE A 209 -1.68 7.32 8.81
C PHE A 209 -1.32 7.72 10.24
N ALA A 210 -2.34 7.79 11.07
CA ALA A 210 -2.18 7.84 12.51
C ALA A 210 -3.13 6.84 13.15
N GLN A 211 -2.81 6.42 14.36
CA GLN A 211 -3.73 5.65 15.17
C GLN A 211 -3.75 6.25 16.55
N PHE A 212 -4.94 6.25 17.15
CA PHE A 212 -5.10 6.71 18.52
C PHE A 212 -5.63 5.57 19.38
N TRP A 213 -5.14 5.52 20.60
CA TRP A 213 -5.65 4.65 21.65
C TRP A 213 -6.35 5.50 22.69
N ARG A 214 -7.63 5.21 22.90
CA ARG A 214 -8.38 5.70 24.04
C ARG A 214 -8.01 4.91 25.29
N ASP A 215 -8.24 5.51 26.45
CA ASP A 215 -8.13 4.83 27.74
C ASP A 215 -9.15 3.69 27.89
N GLN A 216 -9.09 2.96 29.00
CA GLN A 216 -10.00 1.83 29.27
C GLN A 216 -11.48 2.24 29.37
N ASN A 217 -11.77 3.53 29.55
CA ASN A 217 -13.11 4.09 29.56
C ASN A 217 -13.56 4.57 28.17
N GLY A 218 -12.74 4.36 27.13
CA GLY A 218 -13.04 4.80 25.77
C GLY A 218 -12.94 6.33 25.61
N LYS A 219 -12.12 7.00 26.43
CA LYS A 219 -11.88 8.45 26.40
C LYS A 219 -10.42 8.79 26.17
N ASN A 220 -10.08 10.08 26.10
CA ASN A 220 -8.70 10.58 26.11
C ASN A 220 -7.77 9.92 25.07
N PRO A 221 -8.14 9.95 23.77
CA PRO A 221 -7.32 9.39 22.71
C PRO A 221 -5.91 9.97 22.70
N ARG A 222 -4.91 9.07 22.70
CA ARG A 222 -3.49 9.40 22.57
C ARG A 222 -2.94 8.77 21.31
N ASN A 223 -2.12 9.51 20.58
CA ASN A 223 -1.49 8.98 19.38
C ASN A 223 -0.55 7.82 19.74
N LYS A 224 -0.71 6.68 19.05
CA LYS A 224 0.07 5.45 19.28
C LYS A 224 1.57 5.68 19.02
N LEU A 225 1.91 6.57 18.07
CA LEU A 225 3.29 7.00 17.81
C LEU A 225 3.94 7.73 18.99
N ASP A 226 3.14 8.40 19.83
CA ASP A 226 3.63 9.10 21.03
C ASP A 226 3.70 8.17 22.26
N ILE A 227 2.84 7.15 22.30
CA ILE A 227 2.86 6.13 23.37
C ILE A 227 4.09 5.23 23.21
N SER A 228 4.36 4.75 21.98
CA SER A 228 5.47 3.85 21.69
C SER A 228 6.84 4.47 21.97
N ARG A 229 6.98 5.78 21.85
CA ARG A 229 8.23 6.51 22.18
C ARG A 229 8.60 6.49 23.66
N ASN A 230 7.60 6.41 24.55
CA ASN A 230 7.81 6.56 25.99
C ASN A 230 7.90 5.22 26.74
N ASN A 231 7.52 4.11 26.10
CA ASN A 231 7.61 2.79 26.70
C ASN A 231 8.85 2.06 26.15
N SER A 232 9.92 2.03 26.95
CA SER A 232 11.14 1.25 26.69
C SER A 232 10.93 -0.28 26.74
N HIS A 233 9.71 -0.71 27.10
CA HIS A 233 9.35 -2.12 27.28
C HIS A 233 8.02 -2.39 26.56
N GLY A 234 8.09 -3.12 25.44
CA GLY A 234 6.94 -3.83 24.91
C GLY A 234 6.44 -3.32 23.58
N HIS A 235 6.61 -4.19 22.58
CA HIS A 235 5.97 -4.28 21.28
C HIS A 235 4.47 -3.92 21.26
N MET A 236 4.10 -2.66 21.49
CA MET A 236 2.84 -2.15 20.96
C MET A 236 3.04 -2.00 19.46
N THR A 237 2.90 -3.13 18.76
CA THR A 237 2.82 -3.20 17.31
C THR A 237 1.81 -2.14 16.88
N HIS A 238 2.23 -1.07 16.18
CA HIS A 238 1.23 -0.24 15.52
C HIS A 238 0.43 -1.17 14.58
N ASP A 239 -0.87 -0.96 14.39
CA ASP A 239 -1.56 -1.82 13.43
C ASP A 239 -1.16 -1.25 12.09
N SER A 240 -0.39 -2.03 11.34
CA SER A 240 0.27 -1.58 10.12
C SER A 240 -0.75 -1.36 9.02
N CYS A 241 -1.43 -0.20 9.05
CA CYS A 241 -2.36 0.23 8.02
C CYS A 241 -1.72 0.04 6.65
N TYR A 242 -0.42 0.34 6.51
CA TYR A 242 0.35 0.03 5.32
C TYR A 242 0.42 -1.45 4.93
N SER A 243 0.75 -2.37 5.84
CA SER A 243 0.88 -3.81 5.52
C SER A 243 -0.39 -4.39 4.89
N CYS A 244 -1.54 -3.81 5.24
CA CYS A 244 -2.83 -4.17 4.67
C CYS A 244 -3.25 -3.26 3.50
N HIS A 245 -2.75 -2.03 3.43
CA HIS A 245 -3.09 -0.99 2.45
C HIS A 245 -1.87 -0.39 1.74
N PRO A 246 -1.03 -1.19 1.04
CA PRO A 246 0.18 -0.70 0.40
C PRO A 246 -0.03 0.30 -0.74
N ASN A 247 -1.30 0.56 -1.11
CA ASN A 247 -1.70 1.26 -2.32
C ASN A 247 -2.51 2.53 -2.04
N GLY A 248 -2.56 2.93 -0.77
CA GLY A 248 -3.30 4.10 -0.32
C GLY A 248 -4.73 3.79 0.09
N VAL A 249 -5.63 4.76 -0.14
CA VAL A 249 -7.03 4.68 0.24
C VAL A 249 -7.79 3.72 -0.66
N ARG A 250 -8.62 2.86 -0.08
CA ARG A 250 -9.47 1.91 -0.79
C ARG A 250 -10.93 2.19 -0.51
N GLU A 251 -11.80 1.74 -1.41
CA GLU A 251 -13.24 1.72 -1.17
C GLU A 251 -13.58 0.96 0.12
N LEU A 252 -14.58 1.46 0.85
CA LEU A 252 -15.13 0.78 2.01
C LEU A 252 -15.84 -0.50 1.55
N SER A 253 -15.59 -1.61 2.27
CA SER A 253 -16.33 -2.88 2.07
C SER A 253 -17.05 -3.25 3.36
N PRO A 254 -18.18 -2.61 3.67
CA PRO A 254 -19.01 -3.00 4.81
C PRO A 254 -19.54 -4.43 4.64
N GLU A 255 -19.86 -5.08 5.75
CA GLU A 255 -20.68 -6.29 5.74
C GLU A 255 -22.03 -5.99 5.04
N PRO A 256 -22.55 -6.88 4.17
CA PRO A 256 -23.81 -6.64 3.47
C PRO A 256 -24.94 -6.20 4.41
N GLY A 257 -25.63 -5.11 4.07
CA GLY A 257 -26.74 -4.59 4.87
C GLY A 257 -26.38 -4.06 6.26
N SER A 258 -25.09 -3.88 6.59
CA SER A 258 -24.68 -3.48 7.95
C SER A 258 -24.79 -2.00 8.28
N TYR A 259 -25.02 -1.15 7.29
CA TYR A 259 -25.31 0.27 7.47
C TYR A 259 -26.80 0.55 7.27
N SER A 260 -27.28 1.65 7.85
CA SER A 260 -28.69 2.03 7.77
C SER A 260 -29.02 2.69 6.43
N LYS A 261 -30.32 2.87 6.16
CA LYS A 261 -30.78 3.58 4.95
C LYS A 261 -30.34 5.05 4.96
N GLU A 262 -30.31 5.69 6.13
CA GLU A 262 -29.85 7.08 6.28
C GLU A 262 -28.36 7.23 5.96
N ASP A 263 -27.55 6.21 6.24
CA ASP A 263 -26.11 6.22 6.01
C ASP A 263 -25.74 5.78 4.58
N ALA A 264 -26.70 5.29 3.79
CA ALA A 264 -26.43 4.70 2.48
C ALA A 264 -25.99 5.73 1.42
N ASP A 265 -26.55 6.94 1.44
CA ASP A 265 -26.09 8.04 0.58
C ASP A 265 -24.65 8.46 0.95
N THR A 266 -24.34 8.48 2.25
CA THR A 266 -22.98 8.74 2.75
C THR A 266 -22.02 7.65 2.29
N TYR A 267 -22.40 6.37 2.37
CA TYR A 267 -21.59 5.27 1.87
C TYR A 267 -21.31 5.40 0.36
N ALA A 268 -22.33 5.67 -0.46
CA ALA A 268 -22.17 5.86 -1.89
C ALA A 268 -21.24 7.05 -2.21
N TYR A 269 -21.39 8.16 -1.49
CA TYR A 269 -20.52 9.32 -1.57
C TYR A 269 -19.06 8.96 -1.23
N LEU A 270 -18.83 8.28 -0.11
CA LEU A 270 -17.50 7.92 0.36
C LEU A 270 -16.81 6.93 -0.58
N LYS A 271 -17.54 5.94 -1.11
CA LYS A 271 -17.02 5.00 -2.12
C LYS A 271 -16.51 5.74 -3.35
N LYS A 272 -17.33 6.66 -3.90
CA LYS A 272 -16.94 7.51 -5.04
C LYS A 272 -15.73 8.39 -4.72
N LYS A 273 -15.74 9.05 -3.55
CA LYS A 273 -14.67 9.96 -3.14
C LYS A 273 -13.33 9.24 -2.96
N MET A 274 -13.32 8.11 -2.25
CA MET A 274 -12.12 7.31 -2.03
C MET A 274 -11.54 6.80 -3.35
N GLY A 275 -12.38 6.39 -4.31
CA GLY A 275 -11.93 6.02 -5.65
C GLY A 275 -11.37 7.19 -6.47
N GLY A 276 -11.78 8.42 -6.16
CA GLY A 276 -11.39 9.63 -6.89
C GLY A 276 -10.00 10.18 -6.56
N TYR A 277 -9.31 9.70 -5.52
CA TYR A 277 -7.96 10.17 -5.19
C TYR A 277 -6.88 9.72 -6.18
N GLY A 278 -7.15 8.67 -6.97
CA GLY A 278 -6.19 8.14 -7.92
C GLY A 278 -4.90 7.66 -7.27
N LYS A 279 -3.74 7.99 -7.86
CA LYS A 279 -2.43 7.64 -7.33
C LYS A 279 -2.12 8.49 -6.09
N ILE A 280 -1.82 7.83 -4.98
CA ILE A 280 -1.52 8.47 -3.68
C ILE A 280 -0.08 8.16 -3.29
N GLU A 281 0.68 9.13 -2.75
CA GLU A 281 2.07 8.98 -2.27
C GLU A 281 2.17 8.86 -0.75
N PHE A 282 3.13 8.08 -0.26
CA PHE A 282 3.33 7.83 1.18
C PHE A 282 4.30 8.82 1.84
N ASN A 283 4.43 10.04 1.30
CA ASN A 283 5.38 11.06 1.78
C ASN A 283 6.82 10.52 2.00
N GLY A 284 7.29 9.70 1.04
CA GLY A 284 8.61 9.05 1.11
C GLY A 284 8.76 7.97 2.19
N ALA A 285 7.70 7.62 2.92
CA ALA A 285 7.69 6.48 3.85
C ALA A 285 7.84 5.13 3.14
N LEU A 286 7.53 5.10 1.85
CA LEU A 286 7.53 3.91 1.03
C LEU A 286 7.48 4.25 -0.46
N THR A 287 8.13 3.38 -1.24
CA THR A 287 8.10 3.34 -2.70
C THR A 287 7.61 1.95 -3.16
N PRO A 288 6.28 1.67 -3.20
CA PRO A 288 5.75 0.38 -3.64
C PRO A 288 6.35 -0.11 -4.97
N GLU A 289 6.59 0.81 -5.90
CA GLU A 289 7.13 0.53 -7.23
C GLU A 289 8.52 -0.10 -7.19
N ALA A 290 9.28 0.14 -6.13
CA ALA A 290 10.63 -0.40 -5.99
C ALA A 290 10.63 -1.91 -5.73
N TYR A 291 9.51 -2.50 -5.29
CA TYR A 291 9.49 -3.91 -4.86
C TYR A 291 9.19 -4.92 -5.97
N GLY A 292 9.17 -4.49 -7.23
CA GLY A 292 9.07 -5.37 -8.40
C GLY A 292 7.77 -5.20 -9.18
N ALA A 293 7.53 -6.14 -10.11
CA ALA A 293 6.31 -6.10 -10.92
C ALA A 293 5.06 -6.24 -10.04
N PRO A 294 3.99 -5.51 -10.37
CA PRO A 294 2.70 -5.74 -9.73
C PRO A 294 2.19 -7.13 -10.09
N MET A 295 1.74 -7.84 -9.06
CA MET A 295 0.98 -9.06 -9.17
C MET A 295 -0.42 -8.77 -9.71
N GLY A 296 -0.88 -9.61 -10.63
CA GLY A 296 -2.26 -9.57 -11.12
C GLY A 296 -2.59 -8.45 -12.10
N LYS A 297 -1.66 -8.08 -13.01
CA LYS A 297 -1.91 -7.12 -14.11
C LYS A 297 -3.23 -7.39 -14.86
N GLU A 298 -3.60 -8.66 -15.02
CA GLU A 298 -4.81 -9.09 -15.75
C GLU A 298 -5.95 -9.57 -14.83
N GLN A 299 -5.74 -9.54 -13.51
CA GLN A 299 -6.50 -10.34 -12.56
C GLN A 299 -7.35 -9.46 -11.62
N GLY A 300 -7.84 -8.31 -12.08
CA GLY A 300 -8.79 -7.47 -11.31
C GLY A 300 -8.22 -6.65 -10.14
N CYS A 301 -6.94 -6.83 -9.80
CA CYS A 301 -6.26 -5.98 -8.83
C CYS A 301 -6.10 -4.52 -9.34
N THR A 302 -6.20 -4.29 -10.65
CA THR A 302 -6.11 -2.97 -11.29
C THR A 302 -7.28 -2.04 -10.95
N LYS A 303 -8.49 -2.57 -10.66
CA LYS A 303 -9.64 -1.77 -10.19
C LYS A 303 -9.25 -0.91 -8.99
N CYS A 304 -8.74 -1.56 -7.95
CA CYS A 304 -8.55 -0.95 -6.64
C CYS A 304 -7.22 -0.20 -6.53
N HIS A 305 -6.37 -0.32 -7.55
CA HIS A 305 -5.05 0.29 -7.56
C HIS A 305 -4.92 1.36 -8.65
N ASN A 306 -5.79 1.34 -9.67
CA ASN A 306 -5.76 2.26 -10.81
C ASN A 306 -7.14 2.82 -11.21
N ASN A 307 -8.19 2.71 -10.37
CA ASN A 307 -9.54 3.17 -10.72
C ASN A 307 -10.06 2.59 -12.06
N PHE A 308 -9.80 1.31 -12.32
CA PHE A 308 -10.04 0.63 -13.61
C PHE A 308 -9.26 1.15 -14.83
N GLU A 309 -8.46 2.19 -14.68
CA GLU A 309 -7.76 2.82 -15.79
C GLU A 309 -6.29 2.43 -15.82
N GLY A 310 -5.96 1.54 -16.77
CA GLY A 310 -4.65 1.46 -17.42
C GLY A 310 -3.64 0.45 -16.86
N THR A 311 -2.37 0.67 -17.23
CA THR A 311 -1.31 -0.35 -17.27
C THR A 311 -0.69 -0.60 -15.89
N HIS A 312 0.14 -1.63 -15.81
CA HIS A 312 0.93 -1.94 -14.62
C HIS A 312 1.81 -0.81 -14.08
N LEU A 313 2.10 0.20 -14.91
CA LEU A 313 2.84 1.39 -14.52
C LEU A 313 2.04 2.27 -13.55
N GLN A 314 0.70 2.16 -13.55
CA GLN A 314 -0.18 2.88 -12.63
C GLN A 314 -0.39 2.12 -11.32
N SER A 315 -0.28 0.78 -11.30
CA SER A 315 -0.61 -0.02 -10.10
C SER A 315 0.50 -0.04 -9.06
N ARG A 316 1.53 0.78 -9.21
CA ARG A 316 2.60 0.99 -8.24
C ARG A 316 3.34 -0.28 -7.76
N GLY A 317 3.23 -1.46 -8.39
CA GLY A 317 3.75 -2.69 -7.73
C GLY A 317 2.96 -3.07 -6.47
N ALA A 318 1.67 -2.69 -6.46
CA ALA A 318 0.75 -2.64 -5.32
C ALA A 318 0.59 -3.92 -4.51
N LEU A 319 0.56 -5.01 -5.25
CA LEU A 319 0.69 -6.35 -4.73
C LEU A 319 1.99 -6.84 -5.32
N ASN A 320 2.95 -7.21 -4.48
CA ASN A 320 4.23 -7.76 -4.89
C ASN A 320 4.52 -8.99 -4.02
N TYR A 321 5.68 -9.63 -4.15
CA TYR A 321 6.03 -10.80 -3.35
C TYR A 321 5.88 -10.64 -1.85
N ARG A 322 5.89 -9.40 -1.35
CA ARG A 322 5.75 -9.10 0.07
C ARG A 322 4.30 -9.12 0.53
N THR A 323 3.33 -9.03 -0.38
CA THR A 323 1.93 -9.07 -0.01
C THR A 323 1.60 -10.48 0.47
N GLU A 324 1.18 -10.59 1.72
CA GLU A 324 0.83 -11.89 2.28
C GLU A 324 -0.29 -12.56 1.49
N LYS A 325 -0.13 -13.86 1.22
CA LYS A 325 -1.13 -14.69 0.53
C LYS A 325 -2.49 -14.66 1.26
N SER A 326 -2.45 -14.63 2.59
CA SER A 326 -3.62 -14.46 3.45
C SER A 326 -4.35 -13.15 3.14
N HIS A 327 -3.64 -12.03 2.99
CA HIS A 327 -4.22 -10.73 2.66
C HIS A 327 -4.87 -10.73 1.28
N ILE A 328 -4.20 -11.30 0.28
CA ILE A 328 -4.75 -11.42 -1.08
C ILE A 328 -6.05 -12.24 -1.05
N ALA A 329 -5.99 -13.45 -0.51
CA ALA A 329 -7.15 -14.34 -0.40
C ALA A 329 -8.30 -13.70 0.39
N HIS A 330 -7.98 -13.02 1.49
CA HIS A 330 -8.93 -12.28 2.30
C HIS A 330 -9.63 -11.17 1.50
N LYS A 331 -8.88 -10.35 0.76
CA LYS A 331 -9.44 -9.22 -0.02
C LYS A 331 -10.31 -9.67 -1.18
N MET A 332 -9.92 -10.79 -1.78
CA MET A 332 -10.59 -11.42 -2.90
C MET A 332 -11.84 -12.19 -2.43
N ASN A 333 -11.66 -13.21 -1.59
CA ASN A 333 -12.74 -14.15 -1.24
C ASN A 333 -13.73 -13.60 -0.21
N ALA A 334 -13.28 -12.78 0.75
CA ALA A 334 -14.14 -12.32 1.83
C ALA A 334 -14.66 -10.91 1.56
N ASP A 335 -13.78 -9.96 1.25
CA ASP A 335 -14.20 -8.56 1.07
C ASP A 335 -14.85 -8.29 -0.29
N PHE A 336 -14.60 -9.14 -1.30
CA PHE A 336 -14.92 -8.84 -2.71
C PHE A 336 -14.43 -7.44 -3.12
N SER A 337 -13.39 -6.96 -2.43
CA SER A 337 -12.86 -5.59 -2.54
C SER A 337 -11.75 -5.50 -3.57
N MET A 338 -11.52 -6.54 -4.36
CA MET A 338 -10.58 -6.60 -5.48
C MET A 338 -11.31 -7.28 -6.65
N PRO A 339 -12.31 -6.62 -7.27
CA PRO A 339 -13.16 -7.26 -8.26
C PRO A 339 -12.31 -7.82 -9.39
N VAL A 340 -12.54 -9.08 -9.73
CA VAL A 340 -11.70 -9.79 -10.70
C VAL A 340 -11.87 -9.21 -12.09
N THR A 341 -13.05 -8.67 -12.40
CA THR A 341 -13.34 -8.10 -13.71
C THR A 341 -14.20 -6.83 -13.62
N SER A 342 -14.23 -6.06 -14.71
CA SER A 342 -15.15 -4.93 -14.89
C SER A 342 -16.45 -5.33 -15.58
N LEU A 343 -16.79 -6.62 -15.58
CA LEU A 343 -17.96 -7.15 -16.27
C LEU A 343 -19.24 -6.61 -15.62
N ASP A 344 -20.20 -6.22 -16.45
CA ASP A 344 -21.47 -5.66 -15.98
C ASP A 344 -22.25 -6.58 -15.02
N PRO A 345 -22.26 -7.92 -15.19
CA PRO A 345 -22.85 -8.82 -14.22
C PRO A 345 -22.22 -8.73 -12.81
N GLU A 346 -20.91 -8.52 -12.69
CA GLU A 346 -20.25 -8.33 -11.39
C GLU A 346 -20.61 -6.98 -10.76
N LYS A 347 -20.68 -5.92 -11.57
CA LYS A 347 -21.14 -4.59 -11.11
C LYS A 347 -22.57 -4.68 -10.57
N GLU A 348 -23.42 -5.43 -11.25
CA GLU A 348 -24.81 -5.62 -10.85
C GLU A 348 -24.94 -6.41 -9.54
N LEU A 349 -24.09 -7.42 -9.33
CA LEU A 349 -23.99 -8.09 -8.03
C LEU A 349 -23.61 -7.09 -6.93
N GLN A 350 -22.53 -6.33 -7.12
CA GLN A 350 -22.08 -5.37 -6.11
C GLN A 350 -23.16 -4.30 -5.84
N LYS A 351 -23.82 -3.80 -6.88
CA LYS A 351 -24.94 -2.86 -6.76
C LYS A 351 -26.08 -3.46 -5.96
N THR A 352 -26.45 -4.71 -6.19
CA THR A 352 -27.51 -5.38 -5.42
C THR A 352 -27.14 -5.45 -3.93
N ILE A 353 -25.89 -5.82 -3.61
CA ILE A 353 -25.39 -5.88 -2.24
C ILE A 353 -25.37 -4.49 -1.58
N ASP A 354 -24.93 -3.47 -2.31
CA ASP A 354 -24.92 -2.07 -1.85
C ASP A 354 -26.36 -1.50 -1.68
N GLN A 355 -27.37 -2.09 -2.33
CA GLN A 355 -28.76 -1.63 -2.23
C GLN A 355 -29.56 -2.29 -1.12
N ILE A 356 -29.01 -3.27 -0.39
CA ILE A 356 -29.73 -4.00 0.68
C ILE A 356 -30.46 -3.05 1.65
N PRO A 357 -29.86 -1.95 2.17
CA PRO A 357 -30.57 -1.05 3.08
C PRO A 357 -31.77 -0.33 2.48
N TYR A 358 -31.86 -0.20 1.15
CA TYR A 358 -33.02 0.37 0.46
C TYR A 358 -34.07 -0.69 0.10
N LEU A 359 -33.63 -1.95 -0.11
CA LEU A 359 -34.52 -3.07 -0.46
C LEU A 359 -35.31 -3.57 0.75
N LEU A 360 -34.75 -3.44 1.96
CA LEU A 360 -35.34 -3.91 3.20
C LEU A 360 -36.02 -2.77 3.96
N SER A 361 -37.16 -3.06 4.57
CA SER A 361 -37.70 -2.21 5.66
C SER A 361 -36.80 -2.28 6.89
N ASP A 362 -36.90 -1.33 7.81
CA ASP A 362 -36.05 -1.29 9.01
C ASP A 362 -36.16 -2.57 9.86
N ALA A 363 -37.37 -3.13 9.95
CA ALA A 363 -37.62 -4.38 10.67
C ALA A 363 -36.97 -5.59 9.97
N GLU A 364 -37.04 -5.64 8.63
CA GLU A 364 -36.37 -6.67 7.83
C GLU A 364 -34.84 -6.52 7.90
N LEU A 365 -34.32 -5.30 7.80
CA LEU A 365 -32.90 -4.99 7.87
C LEU A 365 -32.32 -5.39 9.22
N LYS A 366 -33.02 -5.10 10.33
CA LYS A 366 -32.62 -5.55 11.67
C LYS A 366 -32.54 -7.07 11.78
N LYS A 367 -33.52 -7.79 11.24
CA LYS A 367 -33.51 -9.27 11.19
C LYS A 367 -32.38 -9.80 10.29
N PHE A 368 -32.15 -9.15 9.16
CA PHE A 368 -31.09 -9.48 8.21
C PHE A 368 -29.71 -9.34 8.89
N GLN A 369 -29.46 -8.20 9.55
CA GLN A 369 -28.24 -7.92 10.30
C GLN A 369 -28.00 -8.91 11.45
N ALA A 370 -29.06 -9.36 12.13
CA ALA A 370 -28.93 -10.39 13.15
C ALA A 370 -28.55 -11.75 12.54
N GLY A 371 -29.15 -12.12 11.41
CA GLY A 371 -28.90 -13.40 10.74
C GLY A 371 -27.49 -13.51 10.14
N ILE A 372 -27.02 -12.46 9.47
CA ILE A 372 -25.74 -12.50 8.76
C ILE A 372 -24.51 -12.61 9.68
N ARG A 373 -24.65 -12.24 10.97
CA ARG A 373 -23.56 -12.32 11.96
C ARG A 373 -23.07 -13.75 12.22
N GLY A 374 -23.96 -14.74 12.06
CA GLY A 374 -23.62 -16.16 12.22
C GLY A 374 -23.06 -16.82 10.95
N VAL A 375 -22.99 -16.09 9.84
CA VAL A 375 -22.60 -16.62 8.53
C VAL A 375 -21.09 -16.48 8.33
N GLY A 376 -20.46 -17.52 7.77
CA GLY A 376 -19.04 -17.51 7.42
C GLY A 376 -18.71 -16.38 6.44
N GLN A 377 -17.53 -15.78 6.56
CA GLN A 377 -17.18 -14.57 5.79
C GLN A 377 -17.29 -14.76 4.27
N GLU A 378 -16.90 -15.92 3.77
CA GLU A 378 -16.93 -16.27 2.33
C GLU A 378 -18.36 -16.58 1.83
N GLU A 379 -19.31 -16.75 2.74
CA GLU A 379 -20.70 -17.14 2.46
C GLU A 379 -21.67 -15.97 2.59
N LYS A 380 -21.27 -14.86 3.21
CA LYS A 380 -22.16 -13.72 3.50
C LYS A 380 -22.87 -13.15 2.28
N ASN A 381 -22.18 -13.04 1.14
CA ASN A 381 -22.81 -12.55 -0.09
C ASN A 381 -23.83 -13.54 -0.64
N GLU A 382 -23.54 -14.85 -0.57
CA GLU A 382 -24.48 -15.88 -1.02
C GLU A 382 -25.72 -15.92 -0.12
N TRP A 383 -25.50 -15.90 1.20
CA TRP A 383 -26.57 -15.80 2.18
C TRP A 383 -27.42 -14.54 1.97
N ALA A 384 -26.79 -13.39 1.69
CA ALA A 384 -27.50 -12.14 1.40
C ALA A 384 -28.41 -12.28 0.18
N ILE A 385 -27.91 -12.86 -0.92
CA ILE A 385 -28.69 -13.10 -2.14
C ILE A 385 -29.86 -14.05 -1.86
N ASP A 386 -29.60 -15.17 -1.17
CA ASP A 386 -30.64 -16.15 -0.82
C ASP A 386 -31.71 -15.51 0.08
N LYS A 387 -31.30 -14.67 1.05
CA LYS A 387 -32.21 -13.98 1.96
C LYS A 387 -33.04 -12.91 1.26
N LEU A 388 -32.48 -12.16 0.31
CA LEU A 388 -33.23 -11.20 -0.51
C LEU A 388 -34.33 -11.90 -1.33
N LYS A 389 -34.07 -13.11 -1.84
CA LYS A 389 -35.10 -13.91 -2.52
C LYS A 389 -36.17 -14.40 -1.56
N GLU A 390 -35.80 -14.92 -0.40
CA GLU A 390 -36.75 -15.38 0.63
C GLU A 390 -37.71 -14.26 1.04
N LEU A 391 -37.21 -13.03 1.13
CA LEU A 391 -37.98 -11.83 1.47
C LEU A 391 -38.72 -11.21 0.26
N GLY A 392 -38.68 -11.84 -0.91
CA GLY A 392 -39.35 -11.35 -2.13
C GLY A 392 -38.79 -10.03 -2.67
N LYS A 393 -37.55 -9.67 -2.33
CA LYS A 393 -36.89 -8.41 -2.77
C LYS A 393 -36.21 -8.53 -4.12
N ILE A 394 -35.92 -9.75 -4.53
CA ILE A 394 -35.46 -10.10 -5.87
C ILE A 394 -36.26 -11.30 -6.37
N ASP A 395 -36.54 -11.34 -7.66
CA ASP A 395 -37.24 -12.47 -8.27
C ASP A 395 -36.31 -13.68 -8.49
N ALA A 396 -36.89 -14.78 -8.95
CA ALA A 396 -36.15 -16.03 -9.20
C ALA A 396 -35.11 -15.89 -10.33
N ALA A 397 -35.36 -15.06 -11.34
CA ALA A 397 -34.44 -14.85 -12.45
C ALA A 397 -33.21 -14.06 -11.99
N LYS A 398 -33.42 -12.98 -11.24
CA LYS A 398 -32.36 -12.17 -10.62
C LYS A 398 -31.55 -12.97 -9.63
N HIS A 399 -32.20 -13.77 -8.78
CA HIS A 399 -31.52 -14.69 -7.87
C HIS A 399 -30.61 -15.67 -8.61
N LYS A 400 -31.13 -16.34 -9.66
CA LYS A 400 -30.34 -17.24 -10.51
C LYS A 400 -29.16 -16.51 -11.13
N GLN A 401 -29.37 -15.31 -11.67
CA GLN A 401 -28.32 -14.48 -12.26
C GLN A 401 -27.22 -14.14 -11.24
N LEU A 402 -27.59 -13.65 -10.05
CA LEU A 402 -26.63 -13.26 -9.02
C LEU A 402 -25.83 -14.44 -8.48
N LYS A 403 -26.49 -15.60 -8.25
CA LYS A 403 -25.78 -16.83 -7.86
C LYS A 403 -24.86 -17.34 -8.98
N PHE A 404 -25.32 -17.25 -10.23
CA PHE A 404 -24.52 -17.59 -11.38
C PHE A 404 -23.27 -16.71 -11.50
N VAL A 405 -23.38 -15.40 -11.27
CA VAL A 405 -22.22 -14.50 -11.22
C VAL A 405 -21.30 -14.84 -10.04
N LEU A 406 -21.85 -15.11 -8.86
CA LEU A 406 -21.04 -15.40 -7.68
C LEU A 406 -20.28 -16.73 -7.81
N ASN A 407 -20.96 -17.78 -8.26
CA ASN A 407 -20.47 -19.16 -8.22
C ASN A 407 -19.97 -19.68 -9.58
N GLY A 408 -20.38 -19.04 -10.67
CA GLY A 408 -20.07 -19.42 -12.05
C GLY A 408 -21.02 -20.46 -12.64
N HIS A 409 -20.79 -20.76 -13.91
CA HIS A 409 -21.41 -21.87 -14.61
C HIS A 409 -20.96 -23.20 -13.96
N PRO A 410 -21.90 -24.14 -13.69
CA PRO A 410 -21.56 -25.41 -13.06
C PRO A 410 -20.58 -26.24 -13.89
N ASN A 411 -20.66 -26.14 -15.22
CA ASN A 411 -19.81 -26.90 -16.14
C ASN A 411 -18.49 -26.19 -16.49
N TYR A 412 -18.14 -25.05 -15.90
CA TYR A 412 -16.84 -24.42 -16.17
C TYR A 412 -15.69 -25.34 -15.70
N PRO A 413 -14.62 -25.58 -16.51
CA PRO A 413 -14.29 -24.93 -17.79
C PRO A 413 -14.82 -25.63 -19.06
N ASN A 414 -15.57 -26.72 -18.95
CA ASN A 414 -16.02 -27.51 -20.10
C ASN A 414 -17.03 -26.79 -21.01
N CYS A 415 -17.64 -25.69 -20.55
CA CYS A 415 -18.50 -24.84 -21.37
C CYS A 415 -17.75 -23.76 -22.17
N LEU A 416 -16.40 -23.69 -22.09
CA LEU A 416 -15.64 -22.58 -22.68
C LEU A 416 -15.99 -22.41 -24.17
N GLY A 417 -16.48 -21.21 -24.52
CA GLY A 417 -17.01 -20.89 -25.85
C GLY A 417 -18.53 -20.73 -25.91
N GLU A 418 -19.26 -21.15 -24.89
CA GLU A 418 -20.71 -20.92 -24.77
C GLU A 418 -21.02 -19.50 -24.25
N PRO A 419 -22.11 -18.84 -24.70
CA PRO A 419 -22.47 -17.47 -24.29
C PRO A 419 -22.66 -17.28 -22.78
N ASP A 420 -23.01 -18.34 -22.06
CA ASP A 420 -23.20 -18.38 -20.62
C ASP A 420 -22.10 -19.16 -19.90
N CYS A 421 -20.92 -19.36 -20.51
CA CYS A 421 -19.79 -19.94 -19.79
C CYS A 421 -19.04 -18.89 -18.98
N PHE A 422 -19.43 -18.75 -17.72
CA PHE A 422 -18.79 -17.84 -16.77
C PHE A 422 -18.08 -18.61 -15.66
N ILE A 423 -16.83 -18.27 -15.35
CA ILE A 423 -16.07 -18.94 -14.26
C ILE A 423 -16.70 -18.68 -12.89
N GLY A 424 -17.31 -17.51 -12.68
CA GLY A 424 -17.83 -17.09 -11.37
C GLY A 424 -16.78 -16.40 -10.52
N ILE A 425 -17.20 -15.38 -9.77
CA ILE A 425 -16.28 -14.57 -8.96
C ILE A 425 -15.50 -15.44 -7.95
N LYS A 426 -16.18 -16.33 -7.20
CA LYS A 426 -15.52 -17.21 -6.21
C LYS A 426 -14.43 -18.09 -6.84
N LYS A 427 -14.75 -18.78 -7.94
CA LYS A 427 -13.78 -19.66 -8.63
C LYS A 427 -12.65 -18.86 -9.26
N THR A 428 -12.92 -17.68 -9.81
CA THR A 428 -11.87 -16.81 -10.37
C THR A 428 -10.91 -16.39 -9.28
N TYR A 429 -11.41 -16.02 -8.10
CA TYR A 429 -10.54 -15.71 -6.96
C TYR A 429 -9.71 -16.90 -6.48
N GLN A 430 -10.29 -18.09 -6.42
CA GLN A 430 -9.54 -19.32 -6.08
C GLN A 430 -8.43 -19.59 -7.09
N LYS A 431 -8.72 -19.48 -8.40
CA LYS A 431 -7.73 -19.63 -9.46
C LYS A 431 -6.63 -18.59 -9.33
N MET A 432 -6.98 -17.31 -9.24
CA MET A 432 -6.01 -16.23 -9.07
C MET A 432 -5.14 -16.40 -7.83
N ASN A 433 -5.72 -16.79 -6.69
CA ASN A 433 -4.94 -17.06 -5.48
C ASN A 433 -3.97 -18.23 -5.72
N GLY A 434 -4.35 -19.24 -6.51
CA GLY A 434 -3.44 -20.29 -6.99
C GLY A 434 -2.31 -19.75 -7.89
N ASP A 435 -2.66 -18.91 -8.88
CA ASP A 435 -1.70 -18.32 -9.82
C ASP A 435 -0.70 -17.40 -9.09
N LEU A 436 -1.19 -16.56 -8.17
CA LEU A 436 -0.38 -15.70 -7.30
C LEU A 436 0.47 -16.50 -6.30
N ARG A 437 0.12 -17.75 -6.02
CA ARG A 437 0.92 -18.67 -5.20
C ARG A 437 2.05 -19.33 -5.98
N ASN A 438 2.04 -19.27 -7.32
CA ASN A 438 3.07 -19.85 -8.15
C ASN A 438 4.34 -18.98 -8.15
N THR A 439 5.25 -19.29 -7.22
CA THR A 439 6.46 -18.50 -6.97
C THR A 439 7.42 -18.45 -8.15
N SER A 440 7.42 -19.44 -9.04
CA SER A 440 8.30 -19.43 -10.23
C SER A 440 7.84 -18.38 -11.24
N GLN A 441 6.55 -18.38 -11.61
CA GLN A 441 5.99 -17.38 -12.51
C GLN A 441 6.21 -15.96 -11.98
N TYR A 442 6.06 -15.77 -10.67
CA TYR A 442 6.34 -14.48 -10.06
C TYR A 442 7.84 -14.11 -10.11
N ALA A 443 8.73 -15.05 -9.84
CA ALA A 443 10.17 -14.82 -9.94
C ALA A 443 10.57 -14.41 -11.37
N ASP A 444 10.01 -15.08 -12.37
CA ASP A 444 10.24 -14.79 -13.79
C ASP A 444 9.70 -13.41 -14.17
N ASN A 445 8.46 -13.08 -13.77
CA ASN A 445 7.88 -11.75 -13.98
C ASN A 445 8.72 -10.62 -13.35
N ASN A 446 9.36 -10.90 -12.21
CA ASN A 446 10.26 -9.93 -11.58
C ASN A 446 11.59 -9.78 -12.32
N VAL A 447 12.12 -10.87 -12.89
CA VAL A 447 13.30 -10.79 -13.77
C VAL A 447 12.95 -9.94 -14.99
N GLU A 448 11.84 -10.23 -15.66
CA GLU A 448 11.34 -9.44 -16.79
C GLU A 448 11.17 -7.97 -16.38
N TYR A 449 10.59 -7.70 -15.22
CA TYR A 449 10.45 -6.33 -14.70
C TYR A 449 11.80 -5.63 -14.50
N TYR A 450 12.80 -6.28 -13.93
CA TYR A 450 14.11 -5.66 -13.78
C TYR A 450 14.79 -5.45 -15.13
N MET A 451 14.56 -6.35 -16.09
CA MET A 451 15.21 -6.38 -17.39
C MET A 451 14.43 -5.67 -18.52
N GLU A 452 13.23 -5.13 -18.27
CA GLU A 452 12.32 -4.57 -19.31
C GLU A 452 13.03 -3.52 -20.19
N LYS A 453 13.97 -2.77 -19.63
CA LYS A 453 14.73 -1.72 -20.33
C LYS A 453 16.18 -2.10 -20.64
N CYS A 454 16.47 -3.40 -20.71
CA CYS A 454 17.78 -3.96 -21.05
C CYS A 454 17.84 -4.48 -22.50
N THR A 455 16.94 -4.05 -23.39
CA THR A 455 16.96 -4.44 -24.81
C THR A 455 17.90 -3.54 -25.62
N PRO A 456 18.41 -3.98 -26.78
CA PRO A 456 19.28 -3.17 -27.63
C PRO A 456 18.74 -1.78 -27.99
N GLU A 457 17.42 -1.62 -28.02
CA GLU A 457 16.74 -0.33 -28.28
C GLU A 457 16.98 0.71 -27.17
N TYR A 458 17.16 0.27 -25.93
CA TYR A 458 17.43 1.13 -24.78
C TYR A 458 18.93 1.27 -24.47
N LEU A 459 19.75 0.36 -25.00
CA LEU A 459 21.19 0.47 -24.96
C LEU A 459 21.60 1.47 -26.03
N ILE A 460 21.62 2.76 -25.68
CA ILE A 460 22.01 3.83 -26.60
C ILE A 460 23.33 3.42 -27.27
N PRO A 461 23.34 3.18 -28.60
CA PRO A 461 24.57 2.93 -29.30
C PRO A 461 25.42 4.18 -29.13
N ASN A 462 26.59 4.03 -28.51
CA ASN A 462 27.52 5.12 -28.31
C ASN A 462 28.08 5.51 -29.69
N THR A 463 27.34 6.31 -30.46
CA THR A 463 27.73 6.72 -31.82
C THR A 463 28.82 7.78 -31.82
N ASN A 464 29.37 8.14 -30.65
CA ASN A 464 30.58 8.95 -30.54
C ASN A 464 31.68 8.16 -29.82
N PRO A 465 32.51 7.38 -30.54
CA PRO A 465 33.72 6.79 -30.00
C PRO A 465 34.78 7.89 -29.86
N THR A 466 34.67 8.73 -28.83
CA THR A 466 35.85 9.41 -28.31
C THR A 466 36.30 8.62 -27.10
N ALA A 467 37.32 7.78 -27.33
CA ALA A 467 38.01 7.05 -26.29
C ALA A 467 38.54 8.03 -25.24
N VAL A 468 37.84 8.14 -24.12
CA VAL A 468 38.42 8.72 -22.91
C VAL A 468 39.07 7.55 -22.18
N GLU A 469 40.39 7.48 -22.24
CA GLU A 469 41.17 6.55 -21.43
C GLU A 469 40.98 6.92 -19.95
N ASP A 470 40.31 6.05 -19.20
CA ASP A 470 39.96 6.17 -17.77
C ASP A 470 41.19 6.00 -16.83
N GLY A 471 42.32 6.65 -17.16
CA GLY A 471 43.57 6.50 -16.42
C GLY A 471 43.82 7.50 -15.27
N SER A 472 43.03 8.57 -15.09
CA SER A 472 43.51 9.70 -14.26
C SER A 472 42.45 10.63 -13.61
N ARG A 473 41.33 10.11 -13.11
CA ARG A 473 40.41 10.94 -12.28
C ARG A 473 40.13 10.32 -10.91
N SER A 474 41.12 10.42 -10.02
CA SER A 474 40.92 10.47 -8.58
C SER A 474 41.35 11.86 -8.09
N ASN A 475 40.55 12.45 -7.20
CA ASN A 475 40.68 13.78 -6.58
C ASN A 475 40.01 14.92 -7.35
N GLU A 476 38.69 15.07 -7.18
CA GLU A 476 38.09 16.38 -6.80
C GLU A 476 36.60 16.16 -6.47
N GLY A 477 36.17 16.71 -5.33
CA GLY A 477 34.92 16.41 -4.62
C GLY A 477 33.60 16.86 -5.27
N GLY A 478 33.40 16.60 -6.57
CA GLY A 478 32.14 16.87 -7.29
C GLY A 478 31.13 15.71 -7.31
N PHE A 479 31.51 14.53 -6.83
CA PHE A 479 30.78 13.26 -7.03
C PHE A 479 29.42 13.16 -6.31
N PHE A 480 29.29 13.70 -5.10
CA PHE A 480 28.03 13.61 -4.34
C PHE A 480 26.90 14.49 -4.89
N ASN A 481 27.20 15.62 -5.54
CA ASN A 481 26.17 16.51 -6.10
C ASN A 481 25.59 15.98 -7.43
N SER A 482 26.37 15.22 -8.22
CA SER A 482 25.86 14.61 -9.46
C SER A 482 24.93 13.42 -9.20
N ILE A 483 25.19 12.64 -8.14
CA ILE A 483 24.31 11.54 -7.73
C ILE A 483 22.99 12.11 -7.19
N MET A 484 23.01 13.15 -6.36
CA MET A 484 21.78 13.77 -5.84
C MET A 484 20.95 14.47 -6.94
N ASN A 485 21.58 15.04 -7.98
CA ASN A 485 20.85 15.61 -9.13
C ASN A 485 20.31 14.53 -10.09
N PHE A 486 20.94 13.36 -10.19
CA PHE A 486 20.44 12.22 -10.97
C PHE A 486 19.28 11.48 -10.27
N PHE A 487 19.26 11.49 -8.93
CA PHE A 487 18.18 10.90 -8.11
C PHE A 487 17.13 11.93 -7.61
N GLY A 488 17.28 13.21 -7.96
CA GLY A 488 16.51 14.35 -7.44
C GLY A 488 15.64 15.09 -8.45
N ALA A 489 15.19 14.46 -9.54
CA ALA A 489 14.21 15.07 -10.44
C ALA A 489 12.82 15.09 -9.78
N GLY A 490 12.59 16.09 -8.93
CA GLY A 490 11.32 16.26 -8.22
C GLY A 490 11.13 17.53 -7.40
N GLU A 491 12.03 18.53 -7.40
CA GLU A 491 11.76 19.83 -6.75
C GLU A 491 12.31 21.00 -7.58
N GLY A 492 11.40 21.95 -7.91
CA GLY A 492 11.65 23.09 -8.77
C GLY A 492 12.44 24.20 -8.09
N SER A 493 13.32 24.83 -8.87
CA SER A 493 14.05 26.04 -8.49
C SER A 493 13.10 27.23 -8.32
N THR A 494 13.13 27.86 -7.16
CA THR A 494 12.62 29.23 -6.97
C THR A 494 13.61 30.21 -7.61
N GLY A 495 13.21 30.78 -8.74
CA GLY A 495 13.88 31.95 -9.31
C GLY A 495 13.48 33.20 -8.54
N SER A 496 14.41 33.79 -7.80
CA SER A 496 14.35 35.17 -7.34
C SER A 496 15.07 36.05 -8.37
N GLN A 497 14.35 36.96 -9.02
CA GLN A 497 14.91 38.21 -9.55
C GLN A 497 13.90 39.35 -9.36
N GLN A 498 14.48 40.53 -9.21
CA GLN A 498 13.92 41.84 -8.87
C GLN A 498 12.71 42.27 -9.71
#